data_AF-A0A6V8NLT9-F1
#
_entry.id   AF-A0A6V8NLT9-F1
#
_cell.length_a   1.000
_cell.length_b   1.000
_cell.length_c   1.000
_cell.angle_alpha   90.00
_cell.angle_beta   90.00
_cell.angle_gamma   90.00
#
_symmetry.space_group_name_H-M   'P 1'
#
loop_
_entity.id
_entity.type
_entity.pdbx_description
1 polymer ?
#
loop_
_entity_poly.entity_id
_entity_poly.type
_entity_poly.pdbx_seq_one_letter_code
_entity_poly.pdbx_strand_id
1 'polypeptide(L)'
;MVRYWLHGGMLQINEEEMHKSLGNFVTVHELLEKENPNVVRLLMLGSHYRSGLNFTEEKLEEVRKAYGRMAEVVSRLDFLSRQAPKEAPR
;
A
#
# COMPACT_ATOMS: atom_id res chain seq x y z
N MET A 1 -25.17 16.00 -17.91
CA MET A 1 -25.38 14.53 -17.82
C MET A 1 -24.05 13.89 -17.46
N VAL A 2 -24.01 12.96 -16.50
CA VAL A 2 -22.76 12.30 -16.07
C VAL A 2 -22.43 11.14 -17.02
N ARG A 3 -21.15 10.99 -17.42
CA ARG A 3 -20.70 9.92 -18.35
C ARG A 3 -20.23 8.65 -17.62
N TYR A 4 -19.66 8.78 -16.42
CA TYR A 4 -19.15 7.65 -15.64
C TYR A 4 -19.32 7.91 -14.14
N TRP A 5 -19.68 6.85 -13.42
CA TRP A 5 -19.69 6.78 -11.97
C TRP A 5 -18.73 5.67 -11.56
N LEU A 6 -17.86 5.96 -10.58
CA LEU A 6 -16.92 4.98 -10.05
C LEU A 6 -17.23 4.73 -8.58
N HIS A 7 -17.45 3.46 -8.26
CA HIS A 7 -17.63 3.00 -6.89
C HIS A 7 -16.40 2.18 -6.49
N GLY A 8 -15.86 2.47 -5.29
CA GLY A 8 -14.83 1.66 -4.67
C GLY A 8 -15.45 0.46 -3.95
N GLY A 9 -14.67 -0.61 -3.83
CA GLY A 9 -14.99 -1.73 -2.95
C GLY A 9 -14.94 -1.32 -1.48
N MET A 10 -15.61 -2.11 -0.64
CA MET A 10 -15.65 -1.88 0.81
C MET A 10 -14.36 -2.32 1.49
N LEU A 11 -13.96 -1.64 2.56
CA LEU A 11 -12.88 -2.04 3.44
C LEU A 11 -13.44 -2.80 4.64
N GLN A 12 -12.91 -3.99 4.92
CA GLN A 12 -13.20 -4.81 6.09
C GLN A 12 -11.96 -4.89 6.97
N ILE A 13 -12.12 -5.05 8.29
CA ILE A 13 -11.02 -5.29 9.22
C ILE A 13 -11.24 -6.66 9.86
N ASN A 14 -10.29 -7.59 9.69
CA ASN A 14 -10.40 -8.96 10.22
C ASN A 14 -11.72 -9.66 9.84
N GLU A 15 -12.16 -9.52 8.58
CA GLU A 15 -13.43 -10.07 8.06
C GLU A 15 -14.72 -9.45 8.64
N GLU A 16 -14.61 -8.50 9.57
CA GLU A 16 -15.74 -7.73 10.07
C GLU A 16 -15.88 -6.40 9.30
N GLU A 17 -17.12 -6.00 9.03
CA GLU A 17 -17.38 -4.65 8.56
C GLU A 17 -17.02 -3.63 9.64
N MET A 18 -16.45 -2.50 9.23
CA MET A 18 -16.07 -1.44 10.16
C MET A 18 -17.32 -0.74 10.71
N HIS A 19 -17.56 -0.87 12.01
CA HIS A 19 -18.60 -0.11 12.70
C HIS A 19 -17.99 0.71 13.84
N LYS A 20 -18.21 2.03 13.83
CA LYS A 20 -17.79 2.93 14.92
C LYS A 20 -18.31 2.45 16.28
N SER A 21 -19.48 1.83 16.31
CA SER A 21 -20.10 1.29 17.53
C SER A 21 -19.51 -0.04 18.01
N LEU A 22 -18.83 -0.82 17.15
CA LEU A 22 -18.14 -2.05 17.56
C LEU A 22 -16.73 -1.78 18.09
N GLY A 23 -16.20 -0.56 17.92
CA GLY A 23 -14.82 -0.24 18.32
C GLY A 23 -13.74 -0.85 17.42
N ASN A 24 -14.10 -1.54 16.32
CA ASN A 24 -13.17 -2.13 15.34
C ASN A 24 -12.74 -1.14 14.23
N PHE A 25 -12.89 0.16 14.47
CA PHE A 25 -12.60 1.20 13.49
C PHE A 25 -11.23 1.82 13.77
N VAL A 26 -10.37 1.86 12.76
CA VAL A 26 -9.08 2.54 12.80
C VAL A 26 -9.13 3.70 11.80
N THR A 27 -8.80 4.91 12.26
CA THR A 27 -8.66 6.05 11.36
C THR A 27 -7.37 5.94 10.57
N VAL A 28 -7.37 6.55 9.38
CA VAL A 28 -6.14 6.68 8.59
C VAL A 28 -5.05 7.42 9.38
N HIS A 29 -5.40 8.43 10.19
CA HIS A 29 -4.42 9.13 11.03
C HIS A 29 -3.74 8.18 12.02
N GLU A 30 -4.50 7.42 12.79
CA GLU A 30 -3.96 6.46 13.77
C GLU A 30 -3.12 5.37 13.10
N LEU A 31 -3.51 4.94 11.89
CA LEU A 31 -2.73 3.97 11.12
C LEU A 31 -1.39 4.55 10.67
N LEU A 32 -1.39 5.79 10.17
CA LEU A 32 -0.18 6.46 9.67
C LEU A 32 0.79 6.88 10.78
N GLU A 33 0.35 6.94 12.04
CA GLU A 33 1.25 7.08 13.19
C GLU A 33 2.09 5.82 13.44
N LYS A 34 1.59 4.65 13.03
CA LYS A 34 2.22 3.35 13.27
C LYS A 34 2.92 2.79 12.04
N GLU A 35 2.46 3.16 10.86
CA GLU A 35 2.90 2.57 9.59
C GLU A 35 3.40 3.55 8.57
N ASN A 36 4.29 3.06 7.70
CA ASN A 36 4.74 3.82 6.56
C ASN A 36 3.57 4.08 5.58
N PRO A 37 3.28 5.33 5.19
CA PRO A 37 2.19 5.67 4.27
C PRO A 37 2.25 4.90 2.94
N ASN A 38 3.46 4.59 2.44
CA ASN A 38 3.64 3.86 1.20
C ASN A 38 3.30 2.38 1.33
N VAL A 39 3.49 1.78 2.52
CA VAL A 39 3.05 0.41 2.81
C VAL A 39 1.53 0.36 2.82
N VAL A 40 0.87 1.30 3.50
CA VAL A 40 -0.59 1.42 3.50
C VAL A 40 -1.13 1.62 2.09
N ARG A 41 -0.49 2.50 1.29
CA ARG A 41 -0.87 2.72 -0.11
C ARG A 41 -0.71 1.46 -0.95
N LEU A 42 0.39 0.74 -0.79
CA LEU A 42 0.65 -0.49 -1.53
C LEU A 42 -0.37 -1.58 -1.19
N LEU A 43 -0.80 -1.68 0.08
CA LEU A 43 -1.86 -2.59 0.49
C LEU A 43 -3.17 -2.30 -0.25
N MET A 44 -3.57 -1.03 -0.33
CA MET A 44 -4.78 -0.62 -1.06
C MET A 44 -4.68 -0.95 -2.57
N LEU A 45 -3.50 -0.75 -3.16
CA LEU A 45 -3.23 -1.03 -4.57
C LEU A 45 -3.07 -2.52 -4.89
N GLY A 46 -2.86 -3.37 -3.89
CA GLY A 46 -2.72 -4.82 -4.04
C GLY A 46 -4.02 -5.54 -4.45
N SER A 47 -5.16 -4.83 -4.44
CA SER A 47 -6.45 -5.36 -4.84
C SER A 47 -7.10 -4.48 -5.92
N HIS A 48 -7.98 -5.08 -6.73
CA HIS A 48 -8.74 -4.33 -7.71
C HIS A 48 -9.67 -3.34 -6.99
N TYR A 49 -9.73 -2.07 -7.43
CA TYR A 49 -10.44 -0.99 -6.71
C TYR A 49 -11.94 -1.22 -6.45
N ARG A 50 -12.59 -2.13 -7.19
CA ARG A 50 -14.00 -2.53 -7.02
C ARG A 50 -14.20 -3.73 -6.08
N SER A 51 -13.13 -4.43 -5.73
CA SER A 51 -13.19 -5.60 -4.86
C SER A 51 -13.12 -5.14 -3.40
N GLY A 52 -13.79 -5.88 -2.52
CA GLY A 52 -13.61 -5.67 -1.09
C GLY A 52 -12.16 -5.91 -0.69
N LEU A 53 -11.63 -5.06 0.18
CA LEU A 53 -10.29 -5.23 0.75
C LEU A 53 -10.45 -5.59 2.22
N ASN A 54 -10.01 -6.78 2.59
CA ASN A 54 -9.89 -7.17 4.00
C ASN A 54 -8.51 -6.77 4.53
N PHE A 55 -8.48 -5.82 5.45
CA PHE A 55 -7.31 -5.34 6.18
C PHE A 55 -7.06 -6.24 7.39
N THR A 56 -5.88 -6.85 7.44
CA THR A 56 -5.40 -7.67 8.55
C THR A 56 -3.94 -7.33 8.81
N GLU A 57 -3.47 -7.52 10.05
CA GLU A 57 -2.06 -7.31 10.38
C GLU A 57 -1.14 -8.22 9.57
N GLU A 58 -1.58 -9.45 9.27
CA GLU A 58 -0.83 -10.39 8.44
C GLU A 58 -0.59 -9.84 7.02
N LYS A 59 -1.64 -9.34 6.36
CA LYS A 59 -1.51 -8.70 5.04
C LYS A 59 -0.64 -7.45 5.10
N LEU A 60 -0.77 -6.68 6.17
CA LEU A 60 0.06 -5.49 6.35
C LEU A 60 1.54 -5.87 6.46
N GLU A 61 1.89 -6.91 7.22
CA GLU A 61 3.26 -7.44 7.33
C GLU A 61 3.78 -8.01 5.99
N GLU A 62 2.95 -8.74 5.24
CA GLU A 62 3.31 -9.20 3.91
C GLU A 62 3.66 -8.05 2.97
N VAL A 63 2.81 -7.02 2.95
CA VAL A 63 3.00 -5.82 2.13
C VAL A 63 4.22 -5.03 2.61
N ARG A 64 4.46 -4.96 3.92
CA ARG A 64 5.64 -4.32 4.53
C ARG A 64 6.93 -4.98 4.02
N LYS A 65 7.00 -6.31 4.02
CA LYS A 65 8.13 -7.07 3.46
C LYS A 65 8.29 -6.85 1.96
N ALA A 66 7.18 -6.87 1.20
CA ALA A 66 7.21 -6.63 -0.24
C ALA A 66 7.71 -5.23 -0.58
N TYR A 67 7.22 -4.21 0.14
CA TYR A 67 7.67 -2.84 0.02
C TYR A 67 9.16 -2.71 0.34
N GLY A 68 9.64 -3.34 1.41
CA GLY A 68 11.05 -3.35 1.78
C GLY A 68 11.96 -3.86 0.64
N ARG A 69 11.59 -4.99 0.02
CA ARG A 69 12.33 -5.52 -1.14
C ARG A 69 12.34 -4.56 -2.32
N MET A 70 11.20 -3.93 -2.63
CA MET A 70 11.12 -2.96 -3.73
C MET A 70 11.96 -1.71 -3.44
N ALA A 71 11.90 -1.18 -2.22
CA ALA A 71 12.68 -0.02 -1.80
C ALA A 71 14.19 -0.30 -1.84
N GLU A 72 14.62 -1.50 -1.43
CA GLU A 72 16.01 -1.93 -1.52
C GLU A 72 16.50 -1.96 -2.97
N VAL A 73 15.73 -2.56 -3.88
CA VAL A 73 16.06 -2.62 -5.31
C VAL A 73 16.18 -1.21 -5.90
N VAL A 74 15.21 -0.33 -5.63
CA VAL A 74 15.24 1.05 -6.12
C VAL A 74 16.45 1.81 -5.56
N SER A 75 16.73 1.68 -4.27
CA SER A 75 17.91 2.30 -3.63
C SER A 75 19.21 1.83 -4.25
N ARG A 76 19.34 0.51 -4.47
CA ARG A 76 20.52 -0.09 -5.10
C ARG A 76 20.70 0.37 -6.54
N LEU A 77 19.62 0.45 -7.32
CA LEU A 77 19.66 0.94 -8.69
C LEU A 77 20.02 2.43 -8.75
N ASP A 78 19.47 3.25 -7.85
CA ASP A 78 19.82 4.67 -7.74
C ASP A 78 21.31 4.84 -7.41
N PHE A 79 21.82 4.10 -6.43
CA PHE A 79 23.25 4.11 -6.08
C PHE A 79 24.15 3.73 -7.26
N LEU A 80 23.84 2.62 -7.95
CA LEU A 80 24.61 2.19 -9.13
C LEU A 80 24.51 3.19 -10.28
N SER A 81 23.33 3.79 -10.49
CA SER A 81 23.12 4.78 -11.56
C SER A 81 23.97 6.04 -11.36
N ARG A 82 24.22 6.44 -10.11
CA ARG A 82 25.08 7.58 -9.77
C ARG A 82 26.57 7.28 -9.92
N GLN A 83 26.96 6.01 -9.83
CA GLN A 83 28.34 5.57 -10.01
C GLN A 83 28.66 5.14 -11.44
N ALA A 84 27.64 4.97 -12.28
CA ALA A 84 27.82 4.56 -13.65
C ALA A 84 28.66 5.60 -14.42
N PRO A 85 29.70 5.17 -15.16
CA PRO A 85 30.45 6.08 -16.01
C PRO A 85 29.51 6.70 -17.07
N LYS A 86 29.68 8.00 -17.34
CA LYS A 86 28.81 8.78 -18.24
C LYS A 86 28.84 8.32 -19.71
N GLU A 87 29.74 7.42 -20.07
CA GLU A 87 29.85 6.86 -21.41
C GLU A 87 29.98 5.34 -21.33
N ALA A 88 29.11 4.63 -22.07
CA ALA A 88 29.27 3.20 -22.31
C ALA A 88 30.55 2.99 -23.16
N PRO A 89 31.38 1.96 -22.87
CA PRO A 89 32.41 1.56 -23.83
C PRO A 89 31.70 1.22 -25.14
N ARG A 90 32.14 1.86 -26.22
CA ARG A 90 31.64 1.61 -27.59
C ARG A 90 31.82 0.15 -27.99
#